data_AF-A0A6I5WE69-F1
#
_entry.id   AF-A0A6I5WE69-F1
#
_cell.length_a   1.000
_cell.length_b   1.000
_cell.length_c   1.000
_cell.angle_alpha   90.00
_cell.angle_beta   90.00
_cell.angle_gamma   90.00
#
_symmetry.space_group_name_H-M   'P 1'
#
loop_
_entity.id
_entity.type
_entity.pdbx_description
1 polymer ?
#
loop_
_entity_poly.entity_id
_entity_poly.type
_entity_poly.pdbx_seq_one_letter_code
_entity_poly.pdbx_strand_id
1 'polypeptide(L)'
;MLRRQLLRAAGAVLAAVLAAAGVQVATGAPASAARTVYYDASRAGEFRTNFDQAAQIWNSSVSNVRLVPRTPGNVTIYVDSGWPRAQVTGLGSGRIWMGWTAVNQGYDRTRIASHEFGHILGLPDRRTGLCSDLMSGSSAPVSCRNAYPSSAEASRVNSLFAGSRATVTTGTFTWGSDDVTPLVVGGRPATENYPWLVYTSGCTGTLIKANWVVTARHCPTPSSVRVGSVNRTSGGTVVRVSRSVSHPTIDVKLLALSSSVSYAPAPIPTTSGAVGTATRIIGWGLTCPNRGCGSAPTIAHELDTSIVSDSRCIGINGPYEICTNNTGGNSGACYGDSGGPQVRRIGGVWNLIGATSRSGNNNATCATGPSIYGDLPSIRSWINTQVGGLPA
;
A
#
# COMPACT_ATOMS: atom_id res chain seq x y z
N MET A 1 -49.73 30.19 54.15
CA MET A 1 -49.03 28.92 54.46
C MET A 1 -49.26 27.80 53.42
N LEU A 2 -49.62 28.09 52.16
CA LEU A 2 -50.01 27.04 51.17
C LEU A 2 -49.09 26.90 49.93
N ARG A 3 -47.89 27.51 49.92
CA ARG A 3 -46.98 27.47 48.75
C ARG A 3 -45.69 26.66 48.94
N ARG A 4 -45.44 26.12 50.14
CA ARG A 4 -44.21 25.36 50.47
C ARG A 4 -44.37 23.84 50.51
N GLN A 5 -45.59 23.30 50.45
CA GLN A 5 -45.82 21.85 50.48
C GLN A 5 -45.92 21.19 49.10
N LEU A 6 -46.17 21.95 48.03
CA LEU A 6 -46.32 21.39 46.68
C LEU A 6 -44.99 21.14 45.93
N LEU A 7 -43.86 21.67 46.43
CA LEU A 7 -42.54 21.49 45.80
C LEU A 7 -41.76 20.28 46.32
N ARG A 8 -42.21 19.62 47.40
CA ARG A 8 -41.54 18.42 47.92
C ARG A 8 -42.07 17.09 47.35
N ALA A 9 -43.26 17.09 46.76
CA ALA A 9 -43.83 15.89 46.14
C ALA A 9 -43.37 15.67 44.69
N ALA A 10 -43.01 16.74 43.96
CA ALA A 10 -42.56 16.63 42.56
C ALA A 10 -41.10 16.12 42.42
N GLY A 11 -40.26 16.32 43.44
CA GLY A 11 -38.86 15.87 43.43
C GLY A 11 -38.67 14.38 43.73
N ALA A 12 -39.59 13.77 44.47
CA ALA A 12 -39.48 12.36 44.84
C ALA A 12 -39.91 11.40 43.72
N VAL A 13 -40.79 11.83 42.80
CA VAL A 13 -41.26 10.98 41.70
C VAL A 13 -40.25 10.95 40.54
N LEU A 14 -39.48 12.02 40.30
CA LEU A 14 -38.50 12.05 39.21
C LEU A 14 -37.22 11.24 39.51
N ALA A 15 -36.86 11.07 40.79
CA ALA A 15 -35.73 10.24 41.19
C ALA A 15 -36.04 8.72 41.12
N ALA A 16 -37.31 8.33 41.23
CA ALA A 16 -37.72 6.92 41.18
C ALA A 16 -37.85 6.37 39.74
N VAL A 17 -38.06 7.22 38.73
CA VAL A 17 -38.18 6.78 37.33
C VAL A 17 -36.82 6.58 36.65
N LEU A 18 -35.76 7.24 37.11
CA LEU A 18 -34.41 7.05 36.57
C LEU A 18 -33.68 5.80 37.10
N ALA A 19 -34.11 5.25 38.25
CA ALA A 19 -33.54 4.00 38.79
C ALA A 19 -34.09 2.74 38.09
N ALA A 20 -35.24 2.82 37.42
CA ALA A 20 -35.86 1.70 36.71
C ALA A 20 -35.38 1.53 35.25
N ALA A 21 -34.57 2.45 34.72
CA ALA A 21 -34.13 2.44 33.32
C ALA A 21 -32.72 1.85 33.11
N GLY A 22 -32.01 1.43 34.17
CA GLY A 22 -30.69 0.82 34.03
C GLY A 22 -29.63 1.70 33.34
N VAL A 23 -29.87 3.01 33.22
CA VAL A 23 -28.92 3.94 32.61
C VAL A 23 -27.82 4.21 33.63
N GLN A 24 -26.80 3.34 33.63
CA GLN A 24 -25.51 3.68 34.21
C GLN A 24 -24.98 4.89 33.43
N VAL A 25 -24.98 6.06 34.06
CA VAL A 25 -24.14 7.16 33.60
C VAL A 25 -22.71 6.65 33.73
N ALA A 26 -22.11 6.27 32.60
CA ALA A 26 -20.73 5.86 32.53
C ALA A 26 -19.88 7.04 32.99
N THR A 27 -19.48 7.04 34.26
CA THR A 27 -18.42 7.91 34.75
C THR A 27 -17.19 7.56 33.93
N GLY A 28 -16.80 8.47 33.03
CA GLY A 28 -15.64 8.28 32.16
C GLY A 28 -14.45 7.81 32.99
N ALA A 29 -13.84 6.71 32.58
CA ALA A 29 -12.65 6.19 33.22
C ALA A 29 -11.63 7.32 33.40
N PRO A 30 -10.92 7.41 34.53
CA PRO A 30 -9.90 8.43 34.72
C PRO A 30 -8.93 8.37 33.52
N ALA A 31 -8.61 9.54 32.96
CA ALA A 31 -7.65 9.63 31.87
C ALA A 31 -6.37 8.90 32.29
N SER A 32 -6.09 7.77 31.65
CA SER A 32 -4.90 6.98 31.93
C SER A 32 -3.69 7.91 31.88
N ALA A 33 -2.93 7.97 32.97
CA ALA A 33 -1.74 8.83 33.05
C ALA A 33 -0.83 8.53 31.86
N ALA A 34 -0.35 9.57 31.17
CA ALA A 34 0.44 9.39 29.97
C ALA A 34 1.68 8.53 30.29
N ARG A 35 1.85 7.42 29.56
CA ARG A 35 2.96 6.50 29.78
C ARG A 35 4.27 7.18 29.36
N THR A 36 5.24 7.23 30.25
CA THR A 36 6.56 7.78 29.91
C THR A 36 7.42 6.72 29.22
N VAL A 37 8.02 7.10 28.10
CA VAL A 37 9.04 6.35 27.37
C VAL A 37 10.34 7.13 27.44
N TYR A 38 11.34 6.54 28.09
CA TYR A 38 12.63 7.19 28.28
C TYR A 38 13.58 6.89 27.12
N TYR A 39 14.16 7.91 26.50
CA TYR A 39 15.15 7.75 25.44
C TYR A 39 16.54 8.27 25.85
N ASP A 40 17.56 7.51 25.50
CA ASP A 40 18.97 7.80 25.77
C ASP A 40 19.67 8.25 24.49
N ALA A 41 19.84 9.56 24.34
CA ALA A 41 20.55 10.20 23.23
C ALA A 41 22.03 10.49 23.54
N SER A 42 22.61 9.89 24.59
CA SER A 42 24.02 10.10 24.96
C SER A 42 25.00 9.66 23.85
N ARG A 43 24.58 8.75 22.96
CA ARG A 43 25.38 8.24 21.84
C ARG A 43 24.88 8.72 20.46
N ALA A 44 24.02 9.74 20.42
CA ALA A 44 23.44 10.27 19.19
C ALA A 44 24.36 11.28 18.45
N GLY A 45 25.51 11.64 19.02
CA GLY A 45 26.45 12.59 18.42
C GLY A 45 25.79 13.91 18.04
N GLU A 46 26.04 14.38 16.82
CA GLU A 46 25.46 15.62 16.28
C GLU A 46 23.93 15.57 16.10
N PHE A 47 23.33 14.38 16.08
CA PHE A 47 21.90 14.20 15.83
C PHE A 47 21.05 14.31 17.09
N ARG A 48 21.66 14.58 18.26
CA ARG A 48 20.95 14.71 19.54
C ARG A 48 19.77 15.70 19.44
N THR A 49 20.00 16.88 18.87
CA THR A 49 18.98 17.92 18.72
C THR A 49 17.83 17.46 17.81
N ASN A 50 18.10 16.66 16.78
CA ASN A 50 17.07 16.08 15.92
C ASN A 50 16.16 15.11 16.69
N PHE A 51 16.72 14.28 17.57
CA PHE A 51 15.94 13.38 18.42
C PHE A 51 15.16 14.12 19.51
N ASP A 52 15.74 15.17 20.10
CA ASP A 52 15.03 16.00 21.07
C ASP A 52 13.82 16.71 20.41
N GLN A 53 13.99 17.22 19.18
CA GLN A 53 12.91 17.80 18.40
C GLN A 53 11.85 16.76 18.00
N ALA A 54 12.28 15.57 17.56
CA ALA A 54 11.38 14.47 17.23
C ALA A 54 10.54 14.02 18.43
N ALA A 55 11.13 13.99 19.63
CA ALA A 55 10.43 13.71 20.86
C ALA A 55 9.35 14.75 21.16
N GLN A 56 9.65 16.05 20.98
CA GLN A 56 8.68 17.14 21.13
C GLN A 56 7.53 17.04 20.11
N ILE A 57 7.84 16.72 18.85
CA ILE A 57 6.83 16.51 17.79
C ILE A 57 5.84 15.43 18.22
N TRP A 58 6.32 14.25 18.63
CA TRP A 58 5.45 13.19 19.11
C TRP A 58 4.67 13.60 20.36
N ASN A 59 5.33 14.22 21.35
CA ASN A 59 4.68 14.68 22.58
C ASN A 59 3.55 15.68 22.33
N SER A 60 3.66 16.51 21.28
CA SER A 60 2.61 17.44 20.86
C SER A 60 1.49 16.77 20.04
N SER A 61 1.78 15.63 19.41
CA SER A 61 0.86 14.94 18.48
C SER A 61 -0.02 13.90 19.19
N VAL A 62 0.38 13.42 20.36
CA VAL A 62 -0.30 12.34 21.10
C VAL A 62 -0.62 12.75 22.53
N SER A 63 -1.64 12.15 23.14
CA SER A 63 -2.15 12.56 24.46
C SER A 63 -1.71 11.66 25.61
N ASN A 64 -1.39 10.39 25.34
CA ASN A 64 -1.23 9.38 26.39
C ASN A 64 0.15 8.69 26.41
N VAL A 65 1.13 9.21 25.68
CA VAL A 65 2.54 8.82 25.78
C VAL A 65 3.44 10.05 25.77
N ARG A 66 4.55 9.99 26.52
CA ARG A 66 5.55 11.05 26.60
C ARG A 66 6.96 10.51 26.41
N LEU A 67 7.65 10.95 25.37
CA LEU A 67 9.08 10.73 25.15
C LEU A 67 9.89 11.71 26.00
N VAL A 68 10.75 11.20 26.89
CA VAL A 68 11.54 12.01 27.82
C VAL A 68 13.01 11.57 27.78
N PRO A 69 13.99 12.50 27.67
CA PRO A 69 15.40 12.14 27.66
C PRO A 69 15.83 11.62 29.03
N ARG A 70 16.53 10.47 29.05
CA ARG A 70 17.12 9.88 30.26
C ARG A 70 18.22 8.87 29.88
N THR A 71 19.29 8.82 30.68
CA THR A 71 20.39 7.87 30.51
C THR A 71 20.55 7.04 31.79
N PRO A 72 20.41 5.70 31.75
CA PRO A 72 19.91 4.91 30.62
C PRO A 72 18.40 5.11 30.42
N GLY A 73 17.96 4.99 29.17
CA GLY A 73 16.55 4.98 28.77
C GLY A 73 16.11 3.61 28.28
N ASN A 74 14.81 3.38 28.16
CA ASN A 74 14.23 2.19 27.54
C ASN A 74 14.44 2.16 26.02
N VAL A 75 14.77 3.29 25.43
CA VAL A 75 15.18 3.47 24.03
C VAL A 75 16.62 3.97 24.01
N THR A 76 17.54 3.31 23.31
CA THR A 76 18.93 3.81 23.16
C THR A 76 19.20 4.23 21.74
N ILE A 77 19.72 5.45 21.54
CA ILE A 77 20.01 5.99 20.21
C ILE A 77 21.51 5.90 19.92
N TYR A 78 21.84 5.38 18.75
CA TYR A 78 23.19 5.23 18.21
C TYR A 78 23.34 5.99 16.89
N VAL A 79 24.57 6.13 16.43
CA VAL A 79 24.92 6.65 15.09
C VAL A 79 25.82 5.63 14.42
N ASP A 80 25.58 5.36 13.14
CA ASP A 80 26.50 4.57 12.31
C ASP A 80 26.45 4.96 10.83
N SER A 81 27.27 4.29 10.02
CA SER A 81 27.39 4.54 8.58
C SER A 81 26.23 3.99 7.74
N GLY A 82 25.35 3.17 8.31
CA GLY A 82 24.32 2.45 7.58
C GLY A 82 23.07 3.29 7.29
N TRP A 83 21.96 2.62 6.99
CA TRP A 83 20.66 3.25 6.96
C TRP A 83 20.09 3.44 8.37
N PRO A 84 19.28 4.50 8.59
CA PRO A 84 18.57 4.64 9.86
C PRO A 84 17.65 3.44 10.10
N ARG A 85 17.39 3.11 11.37
CA ARG A 85 16.59 1.95 11.76
C ARG A 85 16.21 1.96 13.23
N ALA A 86 15.11 1.31 13.59
CA ALA A 86 14.65 1.08 14.95
C ALA A 86 14.49 -0.43 15.22
N GLN A 87 15.22 -0.95 16.19
CA GLN A 87 15.00 -2.27 16.75
C GLN A 87 14.04 -2.17 17.93
N VAL A 88 12.79 -2.54 17.69
CA VAL A 88 11.72 -2.52 18.69
C VAL A 88 11.74 -3.82 19.48
N THR A 89 12.02 -3.73 20.77
CA THR A 89 11.98 -4.87 21.71
C THR A 89 10.64 -4.96 22.45
N GLY A 90 9.81 -3.92 22.36
CA GLY A 90 8.48 -3.84 22.95
C GLY A 90 7.89 -2.44 22.77
N LEU A 91 6.61 -2.27 23.09
CA LEU A 91 5.95 -0.97 22.97
C LEU A 91 6.62 0.07 23.90
N GLY A 92 7.27 1.07 23.29
CA GLY A 92 8.03 2.09 24.00
C GLY A 92 9.44 1.65 24.42
N SER A 93 10.01 0.59 23.84
CA SER A 93 11.37 0.14 24.16
C SER A 93 12.11 -0.39 22.93
N GLY A 94 13.41 -0.11 22.86
CA GLY A 94 14.21 -0.57 21.74
C GLY A 94 15.53 0.15 21.57
N ARG A 95 16.04 0.12 20.35
CA ARG A 95 17.25 0.84 19.93
C ARG A 95 16.96 1.56 18.64
N ILE A 96 17.51 2.76 18.46
CA ILE A 96 17.45 3.49 17.20
C ILE A 96 18.88 3.72 16.72
N TRP A 97 19.13 3.59 15.43
CA TRP A 97 20.37 4.03 14.80
C TRP A 97 20.02 5.15 13.83
N MET A 98 20.66 6.29 14.02
CA MET A 98 20.73 7.33 13.01
C MET A 98 21.81 6.96 12.01
N GLY A 99 21.40 6.49 10.85
CA GLY A 99 22.30 6.03 9.81
C GLY A 99 22.67 7.13 8.82
N TRP A 100 23.96 7.29 8.54
CA TRP A 100 24.46 8.31 7.59
C TRP A 100 23.98 8.12 6.15
N THR A 101 23.57 6.92 5.74
CA THR A 101 23.20 6.65 4.34
C THR A 101 22.03 7.52 3.88
N ALA A 102 20.96 7.63 4.66
CA ALA A 102 19.82 8.49 4.32
C ALA A 102 20.17 9.99 4.40
N VAL A 103 20.95 10.38 5.40
CA VAL A 103 21.39 11.77 5.57
C VAL A 103 22.19 12.23 4.34
N ASN A 104 23.10 11.39 3.85
CA ASN A 104 23.93 11.67 2.67
C ASN A 104 23.12 11.70 1.37
N GLN A 105 21.97 11.01 1.33
CA GLN A 105 21.03 11.07 0.21
C GLN A 105 20.13 12.31 0.25
N GLY A 106 20.25 13.15 1.28
CA GLY A 106 19.54 14.43 1.38
C GLY A 106 18.23 14.39 2.16
N TYR A 107 17.89 13.27 2.79
CA TYR A 107 16.71 13.17 3.64
C TYR A 107 16.84 14.05 4.90
N ASP A 108 15.69 14.52 5.38
CA ASP A 108 15.64 15.40 6.55
C ASP A 108 15.95 14.66 7.86
N ARG A 109 16.91 15.19 8.62
CA ARG A 109 17.41 14.57 9.86
C ARG A 109 16.35 14.47 10.96
N THR A 110 15.52 15.50 11.13
CA THR A 110 14.45 15.51 12.14
C THR A 110 13.30 14.60 11.72
N ARG A 111 13.00 14.54 10.41
CA ARG A 111 12.03 13.58 9.88
C ARG A 111 12.48 12.13 10.09
N ILE A 112 13.75 11.81 9.86
CA ILE A 112 14.33 10.49 10.18
C ILE A 112 14.06 10.15 11.65
N ALA A 113 14.53 11.00 12.56
CA ALA A 113 14.40 10.77 14.00
C ALA A 113 12.92 10.60 14.44
N SER A 114 12.01 11.40 13.87
CA SER A 114 10.57 11.33 14.16
C SER A 114 9.98 10.01 13.68
N HIS A 115 10.35 9.56 12.49
CA HIS A 115 9.89 8.27 11.98
C HIS A 115 10.39 7.09 12.81
N GLU A 116 11.66 7.08 13.22
CA GLU A 116 12.21 6.00 14.05
C GLU A 116 11.54 5.91 15.43
N PHE A 117 11.18 7.06 16.01
CA PHE A 117 10.33 7.06 17.20
C PHE A 117 8.94 6.49 16.92
N GLY A 118 8.38 6.70 15.72
CA GLY A 118 7.12 6.09 15.31
C GLY A 118 7.12 4.55 15.45
N HIS A 119 8.22 3.89 15.06
CA HIS A 119 8.39 2.44 15.26
C HIS A 119 8.45 2.05 16.74
N ILE A 120 9.21 2.78 17.56
CA ILE A 120 9.25 2.58 19.02
C ILE A 120 7.84 2.71 19.64
N LEU A 121 7.04 3.62 19.10
CA LEU A 121 5.64 3.85 19.50
C LEU A 121 4.66 2.83 18.89
N GLY A 122 5.16 1.85 18.14
CA GLY A 122 4.42 0.70 17.63
C GLY A 122 3.77 0.90 16.26
N LEU A 123 4.17 1.92 15.51
CA LEU A 123 3.72 2.10 14.13
C LEU A 123 4.57 1.27 13.15
N PRO A 124 3.94 0.52 12.23
CA PRO A 124 4.66 -0.06 11.11
C PRO A 124 5.00 1.00 10.07
N ASP A 125 5.96 0.66 9.21
CA ASP A 125 6.19 1.37 7.95
C ASP A 125 4.91 1.35 7.09
N ARG A 126 4.49 2.52 6.59
CA ARG A 126 3.34 2.66 5.69
C ARG A 126 3.73 2.87 4.23
N ARG A 127 4.93 3.40 3.99
CA ARG A 127 5.57 3.57 2.68
C ARG A 127 4.65 4.17 1.59
N THR A 128 3.81 5.15 1.94
CA THR A 128 2.81 5.71 1.01
C THR A 128 3.39 6.66 -0.04
N GLY A 129 4.66 7.05 0.08
CA GLY A 129 5.28 8.09 -0.74
C GLY A 129 4.83 9.52 -0.43
N LEU A 130 3.78 9.69 0.39
CA LEU A 130 3.24 10.99 0.74
C LEU A 130 4.08 11.66 1.82
N CYS A 131 4.38 12.93 1.62
CA CYS A 131 5.09 13.73 2.62
C CYS A 131 4.25 14.00 3.87
N SER A 132 2.92 13.99 3.74
CA SER A 132 1.97 14.16 4.85
C SER A 132 1.89 12.96 5.80
N ASP A 133 2.47 11.81 5.43
CA ASP A 133 2.46 10.59 6.24
C ASP A 133 3.90 10.33 6.72
N LEU A 134 4.12 10.40 8.04
CA LEU A 134 5.46 10.31 8.61
C LEU A 134 6.05 8.91 8.40
N MET A 135 5.22 7.88 8.54
CA MET A 135 5.57 6.49 8.32
C MET A 135 5.64 6.12 6.83
N SER A 136 5.55 7.09 5.90
CA SER A 136 6.07 6.90 4.54
C SER A 136 7.57 6.62 4.53
N GLY A 137 8.32 7.09 5.54
CA GLY A 137 9.75 6.84 5.63
C GLY A 137 10.49 7.30 4.39
N SER A 138 11.41 6.48 3.90
CA SER A 138 12.20 6.74 2.69
C SER A 138 11.43 6.61 1.37
N SER A 139 10.16 6.19 1.37
CA SER A 139 9.32 6.23 0.15
C SER A 139 8.92 7.66 -0.25
N ALA A 140 8.90 8.59 0.71
CA ALA A 140 8.66 10.00 0.41
C ALA A 140 9.91 10.62 -0.24
N PRO A 141 9.77 11.55 -1.19
CA PRO A 141 10.93 12.13 -1.87
C PRO A 141 11.85 12.85 -0.88
N VAL A 142 13.15 12.94 -1.18
CA VAL A 142 14.15 13.65 -0.35
C VAL A 142 13.83 15.15 -0.16
N SER A 143 12.98 15.71 -1.02
CA SER A 143 12.43 17.07 -0.85
C SER A 143 11.42 17.18 0.29
N CYS A 144 10.87 16.05 0.79
CA CYS A 144 9.95 16.03 1.90
C CYS A 144 10.65 16.32 3.23
N ARG A 145 10.24 17.40 3.89
CA ARG A 145 10.76 17.84 5.20
C ARG A 145 9.76 17.70 6.34
N ASN A 146 8.55 17.20 6.08
CA ASN A 146 7.53 17.06 7.12
C ASN A 146 7.91 15.97 8.13
N ALA A 147 8.20 16.38 9.36
CA ALA A 147 8.53 15.49 10.47
C ALA A 147 7.31 15.17 11.38
N TYR A 148 6.14 15.74 11.11
CA TYR A 148 4.93 15.52 11.91
C TYR A 148 4.16 14.28 11.46
N PRO A 149 3.68 13.44 12.40
CA PRO A 149 2.78 12.35 12.07
C PRO A 149 1.43 12.87 11.56
N SER A 150 0.78 12.09 10.70
CA SER A 150 -0.60 12.32 10.34
C SER A 150 -1.54 12.09 11.53
N SER A 151 -2.76 12.63 11.47
CA SER A 151 -3.77 12.41 12.51
C SER A 151 -4.10 10.93 12.71
N ALA A 152 -4.01 10.12 11.64
CA ALA A 152 -4.20 8.68 11.69
C ALA A 152 -3.06 7.98 12.45
N GLU A 153 -1.80 8.36 12.20
CA GLU A 153 -0.62 7.83 12.88
C GLU A 153 -0.64 8.18 14.38
N ALA A 154 -0.94 9.44 14.71
CA ALA A 154 -1.12 9.89 16.09
C ALA A 154 -2.25 9.14 16.82
N SER A 155 -3.41 8.98 16.16
CA SER A 155 -4.54 8.23 16.71
C SER A 155 -4.20 6.75 16.96
N ARG A 156 -3.41 6.15 16.07
CA ARG A 156 -2.94 4.78 16.23
C ARG A 156 -2.02 4.65 17.45
N VAL A 157 -1.05 5.55 17.63
CA VAL A 157 -0.22 5.55 18.85
C VAL A 157 -1.07 5.68 20.10
N ASN A 158 -2.03 6.62 20.13
CA ASN A 158 -2.95 6.76 21.25
C ASN A 158 -3.69 5.43 21.55
N SER A 159 -4.17 4.73 20.52
CA SER A 159 -4.84 3.43 20.71
C SER A 159 -3.92 2.35 21.31
N LEU A 160 -2.66 2.30 20.89
CA LEU A 160 -1.68 1.31 21.37
C LEU A 160 -1.36 1.51 22.86
N PHE A 161 -1.19 2.77 23.27
CA PHE A 161 -0.86 3.12 24.66
C PHE A 161 -2.08 3.15 25.61
N ALA A 162 -3.30 3.03 25.08
CA ALA A 162 -4.54 2.93 25.86
C ALA A 162 -4.84 1.50 26.39
N GLY A 163 -4.05 0.48 26.03
CA GLY A 163 -4.17 -0.87 26.60
C GLY A 163 -5.10 -1.84 25.87
N SER A 164 -5.63 -1.49 24.70
CA SER A 164 -6.25 -2.49 23.81
C SER A 164 -5.19 -3.52 23.37
N ARG A 165 -5.53 -4.82 23.36
CA ARG A 165 -4.69 -5.99 22.99
C ARG A 165 -4.19 -5.95 21.53
N ALA A 166 -3.53 -4.87 21.12
CA ALA A 166 -2.87 -4.77 19.85
C ALA A 166 -1.48 -5.41 19.96
N THR A 167 -1.27 -6.47 19.19
CA THR A 167 0.06 -7.07 19.03
C THR A 167 0.99 -6.02 18.43
N VAL A 168 2.04 -5.66 19.17
CA VAL A 168 3.09 -4.76 18.68
C VAL A 168 4.15 -5.64 18.03
N THR A 169 4.43 -5.38 16.76
CA THR A 169 5.46 -6.10 16.01
C THR A 169 6.83 -5.77 16.61
N THR A 170 7.42 -6.71 17.33
CA THR A 170 8.84 -6.65 17.73
C THR A 170 9.71 -7.03 16.54
N GLY A 171 10.82 -6.32 16.33
CA GLY A 171 11.67 -6.53 15.16
C GLY A 171 12.56 -5.34 14.89
N THR A 172 13.47 -5.47 13.93
CA THR A 172 14.26 -4.34 13.42
C THR A 172 13.56 -3.77 12.19
N PHE A 173 13.09 -2.53 12.29
CA PHE A 173 12.57 -1.73 11.19
C PHE A 173 13.70 -0.88 10.65
N THR A 174 14.02 -0.96 9.37
CA THR A 174 15.06 -0.10 8.78
C THR A 174 14.44 0.99 7.90
N TRP A 175 14.79 2.26 8.16
CA TRP A 175 14.54 3.41 7.27
C TRP A 175 15.18 3.26 5.90
N GLY A 176 16.09 2.30 5.80
CA GLY A 176 16.71 1.91 4.57
C GLY A 176 15.82 1.17 3.61
N SER A 177 16.43 0.99 2.44
CA SER A 177 16.06 0.00 1.45
C SER A 177 15.93 -1.42 1.99
N ASP A 178 16.23 -1.69 3.26
CA ASP A 178 16.45 -3.04 3.78
C ASP A 178 15.31 -3.55 4.68
N ASP A 179 14.19 -2.84 4.69
CA ASP A 179 12.88 -3.49 4.55
C ASP A 179 12.39 -3.27 3.11
N VAL A 180 13.16 -3.74 2.12
CA VAL A 180 12.54 -4.23 0.88
C VAL A 180 11.66 -5.39 1.30
N THR A 181 10.39 -5.09 1.54
CA THR A 181 9.37 -5.91 0.93
C THR A 181 9.20 -5.33 -0.47
N PRO A 182 9.80 -5.94 -1.50
CA PRO A 182 9.72 -5.38 -2.82
C PRO A 182 8.44 -5.97 -3.44
N LEU A 183 7.58 -5.04 -3.87
CA LEU A 183 6.24 -5.12 -4.48
C LEU A 183 6.27 -4.43 -5.87
N VAL A 184 5.24 -4.47 -6.75
CA VAL A 184 5.18 -3.66 -8.01
C VAL A 184 5.97 -2.38 -7.78
N VAL A 185 7.04 -2.08 -8.53
CA VAL A 185 8.10 -1.18 -8.02
C VAL A 185 7.48 0.10 -7.47
N GLY A 186 7.71 0.42 -6.19
CA GLY A 186 7.10 1.56 -5.48
C GLY A 186 5.62 1.43 -5.08
N GLY A 187 5.03 0.24 -5.20
CA GLY A 187 3.67 -0.13 -4.86
C GLY A 187 3.56 -0.88 -3.51
N ARG A 188 2.38 -1.41 -3.21
CA ARG A 188 2.03 -2.03 -1.91
C ARG A 188 1.38 -3.41 -2.08
N PRO A 189 1.30 -4.27 -1.05
CA PRO A 189 0.57 -5.55 -1.14
C PRO A 189 -0.85 -5.27 -1.56
N ALA A 190 -1.41 -6.13 -2.40
CA ALA A 190 -2.82 -6.06 -2.75
C ALA A 190 -3.64 -5.92 -1.46
N THR A 191 -4.36 -4.79 -1.35
CA THR A 191 -5.07 -4.42 -0.11
C THR A 191 -6.45 -5.07 -0.03
N GLU A 192 -6.89 -5.63 -1.15
CA GLU A 192 -8.13 -6.38 -1.31
C GLU A 192 -7.86 -7.61 -2.20
N ASN A 193 -8.78 -8.58 -2.18
CA ASN A 193 -8.72 -9.65 -3.16
C ASN A 193 -9.32 -9.17 -4.48
N TYR A 194 -8.71 -9.57 -5.60
CA TYR A 194 -9.19 -9.26 -6.94
C TYR A 194 -9.69 -10.57 -7.58
N PRO A 195 -11.01 -10.82 -7.65
CA PRO A 195 -11.56 -12.11 -8.08
C PRO A 195 -11.16 -12.49 -9.51
N TRP A 196 -10.88 -11.49 -10.34
CA TRP A 196 -10.44 -11.66 -11.71
C TRP A 196 -8.93 -11.77 -11.87
N LEU A 197 -8.12 -11.68 -10.82
CA LEU A 197 -6.66 -11.71 -10.97
C LEU A 197 -6.19 -13.14 -11.25
N VAL A 198 -5.28 -13.28 -12.22
CA VAL A 198 -4.80 -14.58 -12.70
C VAL A 198 -3.28 -14.65 -12.72
N TYR A 199 -2.72 -15.68 -12.09
CA TYR A 199 -1.31 -16.03 -12.25
C TYR A 199 -1.12 -17.01 -13.40
N THR A 200 -0.18 -16.71 -14.31
CA THR A 200 0.05 -17.47 -15.55
C THR A 200 1.54 -17.64 -15.84
N SER A 201 2.16 -18.67 -15.26
CA SER A 201 3.55 -19.11 -15.56
C SER A 201 4.59 -17.98 -15.59
N GLY A 202 4.68 -17.25 -14.48
CA GLY A 202 5.61 -16.13 -14.33
C GLY A 202 5.13 -14.82 -14.96
N CYS A 203 3.99 -14.82 -15.64
CA CYS A 203 3.25 -13.63 -16.05
C CYS A 203 1.98 -13.44 -15.19
N THR A 204 1.34 -12.30 -15.40
CA THR A 204 0.05 -11.94 -14.82
C THR A 204 -1.03 -11.93 -15.91
N GLY A 205 -2.29 -12.11 -15.54
CA GLY A 205 -3.44 -12.07 -16.43
C GLY A 205 -4.72 -11.66 -15.69
N THR A 206 -5.80 -11.54 -16.45
CA THR A 206 -7.11 -11.14 -15.93
C THR A 206 -8.23 -12.00 -16.49
N LEU A 207 -9.11 -12.51 -15.63
CA LEU A 207 -10.34 -13.19 -16.02
C LEU A 207 -11.32 -12.16 -16.61
N ILE A 208 -11.73 -12.34 -17.86
CA ILE A 208 -12.64 -11.44 -18.59
C ILE A 208 -13.97 -12.11 -18.95
N LYS A 209 -14.04 -13.43 -18.81
CA LYS A 209 -15.27 -14.25 -18.82
C LYS A 209 -15.03 -15.46 -17.93
N ALA A 210 -16.08 -16.13 -17.47
CA ALA A 210 -15.97 -17.27 -16.54
C ALA A 210 -14.96 -18.36 -16.98
N ASN A 211 -14.69 -18.49 -18.28
CA ASN A 211 -13.73 -19.43 -18.85
C ASN A 211 -12.70 -18.76 -19.79
N TRP A 212 -12.46 -17.45 -19.66
CA TRP A 212 -11.51 -16.73 -20.51
C TRP A 212 -10.64 -15.76 -19.72
N VAL A 213 -9.33 -15.84 -19.97
CA VAL A 213 -8.31 -14.96 -19.41
C VAL A 213 -7.66 -14.15 -20.51
N VAL A 214 -7.38 -12.88 -20.26
CA VAL A 214 -6.49 -12.04 -21.07
C VAL A 214 -5.12 -11.92 -20.40
N THR A 215 -4.05 -11.95 -21.20
CA THR A 215 -2.65 -11.74 -20.81
C THR A 215 -1.88 -11.16 -22.00
N ALA A 216 -0.56 -11.04 -21.90
CA ALA A 216 0.27 -10.56 -23.00
C ALA A 216 0.59 -11.68 -24.00
N ARG A 217 0.80 -11.31 -25.27
CA ARG A 217 1.13 -12.28 -26.33
C ARG A 217 2.49 -12.92 -26.10
N HIS A 218 3.47 -12.15 -25.63
CA HIS A 218 4.83 -12.64 -25.35
C HIS A 218 4.92 -13.58 -24.14
N CYS A 219 3.91 -13.65 -23.28
CA CYS A 219 3.90 -14.58 -22.16
C CYS A 219 3.81 -16.02 -22.66
N PRO A 220 4.43 -17.00 -21.99
CA PRO A 220 4.24 -18.42 -22.32
C PRO A 220 2.77 -18.82 -22.24
N THR A 221 2.35 -19.80 -23.04
CA THR A 221 1.03 -20.44 -22.85
C THR A 221 1.21 -21.58 -21.85
N PRO A 222 0.68 -21.48 -20.62
CA PRO A 222 0.86 -22.52 -19.61
C PRO A 222 -0.12 -23.68 -19.80
N SER A 223 0.15 -24.82 -19.18
CA SER A 223 -0.82 -25.93 -19.10
C SER A 223 -2.02 -25.61 -18.18
N SER A 224 -1.83 -24.73 -17.19
CA SER A 224 -2.87 -24.28 -16.27
C SER A 224 -2.58 -22.89 -15.73
N VAL A 225 -3.63 -22.24 -15.23
CA VAL A 225 -3.56 -20.93 -14.56
C VAL A 225 -4.23 -20.99 -13.20
N ARG A 226 -3.85 -20.10 -12.28
CA ARG A 226 -4.53 -19.89 -10.99
C ARG A 226 -5.36 -18.62 -11.04
N VAL A 227 -6.67 -18.74 -10.83
CA VAL A 227 -7.63 -17.63 -10.90
C VAL A 227 -8.19 -17.28 -9.51
N GLY A 228 -8.37 -16.00 -9.23
CA GLY A 228 -9.16 -15.52 -8.09
C GLY A 228 -8.44 -15.45 -6.74
N SER A 229 -7.11 -15.46 -6.76
CA SER A 229 -6.27 -15.32 -5.58
C SER A 229 -5.17 -14.30 -5.84
N VAL A 230 -4.95 -13.41 -4.87
CA VAL A 230 -3.75 -12.58 -4.81
C VAL A 230 -2.51 -13.37 -4.38
N ASN A 231 -2.66 -14.57 -3.82
CA ASN A 231 -1.56 -15.47 -3.53
C ASN A 231 -1.32 -16.40 -4.73
N ARG A 232 -0.15 -16.32 -5.39
CA ARG A 232 0.15 -17.16 -6.57
C ARG A 232 0.38 -18.63 -6.23
N THR A 233 0.65 -18.97 -4.97
CA THR A 233 0.95 -20.36 -4.53
C THR A 233 -0.22 -21.03 -3.81
N SER A 234 -1.22 -20.28 -3.31
CA SER A 234 -2.37 -20.84 -2.60
C SER A 234 -3.68 -20.08 -2.87
N GLY A 235 -4.82 -20.67 -2.47
CA GLY A 235 -6.15 -20.11 -2.74
C GLY A 235 -6.53 -20.11 -4.23
N GLY A 236 -7.70 -19.57 -4.58
CA GLY A 236 -8.12 -19.52 -5.99
C GLY A 236 -8.48 -20.90 -6.55
N THR A 237 -8.65 -20.95 -7.88
CA THR A 237 -8.86 -22.20 -8.63
C THR A 237 -7.75 -22.39 -9.65
N VAL A 238 -7.12 -23.57 -9.64
CA VAL A 238 -6.20 -23.99 -10.69
C VAL A 238 -6.99 -24.70 -11.79
N VAL A 239 -6.93 -24.18 -13.01
CA VAL A 239 -7.71 -24.68 -14.14
C VAL A 239 -6.83 -24.79 -15.38
N ARG A 240 -7.06 -25.83 -16.19
CA ARG A 240 -6.27 -26.09 -17.39
C ARG A 240 -6.57 -25.04 -18.47
N VAL A 241 -5.56 -24.71 -19.25
CA VAL A 241 -5.72 -23.92 -20.48
C VAL A 241 -5.97 -24.88 -21.63
N SER A 242 -7.07 -24.68 -22.35
CA SER A 242 -7.48 -25.53 -23.48
C SER A 242 -7.05 -24.98 -24.83
N ARG A 243 -7.03 -23.66 -24.99
CA ARG A 243 -6.50 -22.98 -26.19
C ARG A 243 -5.98 -21.60 -25.86
N SER A 244 -5.12 -21.07 -26.73
CA SER A 244 -4.73 -19.67 -26.71
C SER A 244 -4.97 -18.99 -28.05
N VAL A 245 -5.36 -17.72 -28.03
CA VAL A 245 -5.59 -16.89 -29.22
C VAL A 245 -4.85 -15.57 -29.07
N SER A 246 -3.86 -15.33 -29.91
CA SER A 246 -3.13 -14.07 -29.92
C SER A 246 -3.85 -13.03 -30.75
N HIS A 247 -3.84 -11.78 -30.30
CA HIS A 247 -4.25 -10.66 -31.13
C HIS A 247 -3.28 -10.53 -32.32
N PRO A 248 -3.77 -10.28 -33.54
CA PRO A 248 -2.91 -10.26 -34.73
C PRO A 248 -1.86 -9.14 -34.70
N THR A 249 -2.21 -7.97 -34.17
CA THR A 249 -1.34 -6.78 -34.19
C THR A 249 -0.63 -6.52 -32.85
N ILE A 250 -1.38 -6.27 -31.79
CA ILE A 250 -0.84 -5.89 -30.48
C ILE A 250 -0.44 -7.08 -29.58
N ASP A 251 0.31 -6.79 -28.52
CA ASP A 251 0.84 -7.75 -27.55
C ASP A 251 -0.22 -8.23 -26.53
N VAL A 252 -1.35 -8.74 -27.04
CA VAL A 252 -2.46 -9.28 -26.24
C VAL A 252 -2.75 -10.71 -26.66
N LYS A 253 -3.05 -11.57 -25.69
CA LYS A 253 -3.44 -12.97 -25.91
C LYS A 253 -4.55 -13.38 -24.96
N LEU A 254 -5.49 -14.14 -25.50
CA LEU A 254 -6.58 -14.77 -24.76
C LEU A 254 -6.25 -16.24 -24.50
N LEU A 255 -6.60 -16.72 -23.30
CA LEU A 255 -6.51 -18.13 -22.91
C LEU A 255 -7.92 -18.62 -22.61
N ALA A 256 -8.38 -19.64 -23.33
CA ALA A 256 -9.60 -20.35 -22.97
C ALA A 256 -9.27 -21.39 -21.90
N LEU A 257 -10.13 -21.45 -20.88
CA LEU A 257 -10.01 -22.41 -19.79
C LEU A 257 -10.80 -23.67 -20.14
N SER A 258 -10.36 -24.83 -19.65
CA SER A 258 -11.06 -26.11 -19.86
C SER A 258 -12.44 -26.15 -19.19
N SER A 259 -12.67 -25.31 -18.19
CA SER A 259 -13.93 -25.20 -17.46
C SER A 259 -14.11 -23.77 -16.94
N SER A 260 -15.36 -23.38 -16.72
CA SER A 260 -15.68 -22.11 -16.06
C SER A 260 -15.23 -22.13 -14.60
N VAL A 261 -14.78 -20.97 -14.10
CA VAL A 261 -14.54 -20.72 -12.68
C VAL A 261 -15.69 -19.91 -12.07
N SER A 262 -15.83 -19.93 -10.75
CA SER A 262 -16.88 -19.23 -10.01
C SER A 262 -16.58 -17.75 -9.71
N TYR A 263 -15.39 -17.26 -10.07
CA TYR A 263 -14.99 -15.88 -9.79
C TYR A 263 -15.60 -14.88 -10.78
N ALA A 264 -15.95 -13.70 -10.27
CA ALA A 264 -16.44 -12.59 -11.08
C ALA A 264 -15.34 -12.09 -12.05
N PRO A 265 -15.59 -12.07 -13.37
CA PRO A 265 -14.66 -11.49 -14.33
C PRO A 265 -14.57 -9.97 -14.20
N ALA A 266 -13.45 -9.40 -14.66
CA ALA A 266 -13.30 -7.96 -14.77
C ALA A 266 -14.14 -7.43 -15.95
N PRO A 267 -15.03 -6.47 -15.75
CA PRO A 267 -15.68 -5.80 -16.86
C PRO A 267 -14.64 -5.00 -17.64
N ILE A 268 -14.68 -5.10 -18.96
CA ILE A 268 -13.96 -4.19 -19.85
C ILE A 268 -14.94 -3.04 -20.14
N PRO A 269 -14.55 -1.77 -20.08
CA PRO A 269 -15.42 -0.66 -20.46
C PRO A 269 -15.39 -0.40 -21.98
N THR A 270 -16.16 0.58 -22.45
CA THR A 270 -16.12 1.04 -23.86
C THR A 270 -15.00 2.03 -24.14
N THR A 271 -14.43 2.66 -23.11
CA THR A 271 -13.31 3.61 -23.22
C THR A 271 -12.28 3.36 -22.12
N SER A 272 -11.01 3.66 -22.40
CA SER A 272 -9.92 3.58 -21.41
C SER A 272 -9.90 4.79 -20.46
N GLY A 273 -10.30 5.96 -20.97
CA GLY A 273 -10.24 7.23 -20.27
C GLY A 273 -9.27 8.20 -20.92
N ALA A 274 -9.39 9.48 -20.59
CA ALA A 274 -8.48 10.50 -21.08
C ALA A 274 -7.14 10.47 -20.32
N VAL A 275 -6.14 11.16 -20.86
CA VAL A 275 -4.91 11.48 -20.13
C VAL A 275 -5.25 12.07 -18.75
N GLY A 276 -4.54 11.61 -17.72
CA GLY A 276 -4.79 11.98 -16.32
C GLY A 276 -5.81 11.08 -15.61
N THR A 277 -6.50 10.16 -16.31
CA THR A 277 -7.39 9.18 -15.68
C THR A 277 -6.61 8.38 -14.63
N ALA A 278 -7.07 8.41 -13.38
CA ALA A 278 -6.51 7.61 -12.29
C ALA A 278 -6.76 6.12 -12.55
N THR A 279 -5.71 5.32 -12.39
CA THR A 279 -5.71 3.88 -12.66
C THR A 279 -4.92 3.16 -11.57
N ARG A 280 -5.03 1.83 -11.55
CA ARG A 280 -4.24 0.95 -10.70
C ARG A 280 -3.71 -0.20 -11.53
N ILE A 281 -2.45 -0.55 -11.34
CA ILE A 281 -1.83 -1.74 -11.94
C ILE A 281 -1.61 -2.79 -10.86
N ILE A 282 -1.85 -4.06 -11.18
CA ILE A 282 -1.73 -5.17 -10.22
C ILE A 282 -0.98 -6.34 -10.84
N GLY A 283 -0.07 -6.98 -10.10
CA GLY A 283 0.63 -8.17 -10.59
C GLY A 283 1.63 -8.79 -9.61
N TRP A 284 2.33 -9.82 -10.10
CA TRP A 284 3.40 -10.53 -9.38
C TRP A 284 4.77 -10.29 -10.02
N GLY A 285 4.93 -9.22 -10.79
CA GLY A 285 6.21 -8.89 -11.38
C GLY A 285 7.28 -8.64 -10.32
N LEU A 286 8.54 -8.64 -10.78
CA LEU A 286 9.67 -8.22 -9.98
C LEU A 286 9.45 -6.81 -9.48
N THR A 287 10.06 -6.59 -8.36
CA THR A 287 9.71 -5.50 -7.49
C THR A 287 10.91 -4.61 -7.16
N CYS A 288 12.02 -5.00 -7.78
CA CYS A 288 13.21 -4.25 -7.99
C CYS A 288 13.37 -4.07 -9.51
N PRO A 289 14.01 -2.98 -9.96
CA PRO A 289 13.93 -2.55 -11.35
C PRO A 289 14.91 -3.29 -12.28
N ASN A 290 15.88 -4.02 -11.73
CA ASN A 290 16.89 -4.76 -12.50
C ASN A 290 16.43 -6.19 -12.82
N ARG A 291 16.94 -6.77 -13.90
CA ARG A 291 16.64 -8.18 -14.20
C ARG A 291 17.34 -9.09 -13.20
N GLY A 292 16.63 -10.06 -12.62
CA GLY A 292 17.21 -11.08 -11.74
C GLY A 292 17.61 -10.60 -10.35
N CYS A 293 17.20 -9.40 -9.94
CA CYS A 293 17.53 -8.82 -8.63
C CYS A 293 16.80 -9.47 -7.44
N GLY A 294 15.95 -10.46 -7.68
CA GLY A 294 15.20 -11.12 -6.62
C GLY A 294 14.16 -12.09 -7.16
N SER A 295 13.34 -12.61 -6.24
CA SER A 295 12.22 -13.49 -6.57
C SER A 295 10.93 -12.69 -6.70
N ALA A 296 10.08 -13.10 -7.64
CA ALA A 296 8.72 -12.60 -7.75
C ALA A 296 7.95 -12.85 -6.43
N PRO A 297 7.20 -11.87 -5.92
CA PRO A 297 6.51 -11.98 -4.65
C PRO A 297 5.43 -13.07 -4.67
N THR A 298 5.11 -13.63 -3.51
CA THR A 298 4.02 -14.63 -3.37
C THR A 298 2.65 -13.97 -3.40
N ILE A 299 2.50 -12.81 -2.77
CA ILE A 299 1.29 -11.99 -2.80
C ILE A 299 1.40 -11.00 -3.96
N ALA A 300 0.27 -10.72 -4.63
CA ALA A 300 0.21 -9.73 -5.69
C ALA A 300 0.37 -8.32 -5.12
N HIS A 301 0.86 -7.42 -5.95
CA HIS A 301 1.11 -6.04 -5.59
C HIS A 301 0.30 -5.09 -6.44
N GLU A 302 -0.01 -3.94 -5.87
CA GLU A 302 -0.79 -2.89 -6.51
C GLU A 302 -0.06 -1.55 -6.46
N LEU A 303 -0.20 -0.77 -7.55
CA LEU A 303 0.29 0.59 -7.62
C LEU A 303 -0.78 1.49 -8.24
N ASP A 304 -1.13 2.55 -7.51
CA ASP A 304 -1.97 3.62 -8.02
C ASP A 304 -1.15 4.52 -8.96
N THR A 305 -1.68 4.78 -10.15
CA THR A 305 -1.01 5.51 -11.23
C THR A 305 -2.04 6.21 -12.13
N SER A 306 -1.68 6.67 -13.32
CA SER A 306 -2.58 7.35 -14.25
C SER A 306 -2.22 7.08 -15.71
N ILE A 307 -3.19 7.29 -16.60
CA ILE A 307 -2.94 7.39 -18.04
C ILE A 307 -2.16 8.68 -18.30
N VAL A 308 -1.17 8.63 -19.20
CA VAL A 308 -0.39 9.80 -19.65
C VAL A 308 -0.39 9.89 -21.16
N SER A 309 0.06 11.03 -21.70
CA SER A 309 0.15 11.23 -23.15
C SER A 309 0.99 10.15 -23.82
N ASP A 310 0.53 9.65 -24.96
CA ASP A 310 1.25 8.69 -25.82
C ASP A 310 2.65 9.18 -26.16
N SER A 311 2.83 10.49 -26.32
CA SER A 311 4.15 11.10 -26.58
C SER A 311 5.21 10.83 -25.49
N ARG A 312 4.81 10.35 -24.31
CA ARG A 312 5.74 9.94 -23.25
C ARG A 312 6.22 8.49 -23.39
N CYS A 313 5.64 7.72 -24.31
CA CYS A 313 6.01 6.34 -24.60
C CYS A 313 6.61 6.23 -26.01
N ILE A 314 7.88 5.82 -26.09
CA ILE A 314 8.59 5.57 -27.33
C ILE A 314 8.02 4.33 -28.02
N GLY A 315 7.69 4.45 -29.31
CA GLY A 315 7.21 3.33 -30.12
C GLY A 315 5.83 2.83 -29.72
N ILE A 316 5.01 3.69 -29.13
CA ILE A 316 3.61 3.39 -28.83
C ILE A 316 2.75 3.42 -30.11
N ASN A 317 1.83 2.46 -30.21
CA ASN A 317 0.76 2.45 -31.19
C ASN A 317 -0.52 3.01 -30.55
N GLY A 318 -0.60 4.34 -30.45
CA GLY A 318 -1.66 5.06 -29.71
C GLY A 318 -3.11 4.59 -29.96
N PRO A 319 -3.52 4.22 -31.19
CA PRO A 319 -4.86 3.67 -31.43
C PRO A 319 -5.20 2.38 -30.68
N TYR A 320 -4.20 1.60 -30.26
CA TYR A 320 -4.38 0.27 -29.65
C TYR A 320 -3.60 0.08 -28.35
N GLU A 321 -2.92 1.10 -27.86
CA GLU A 321 -2.03 1.03 -26.70
C GLU A 321 -2.19 2.25 -25.79
N ILE A 322 -2.00 2.04 -24.48
CA ILE A 322 -2.09 3.07 -23.44
C ILE A 322 -0.69 3.34 -22.91
N CYS A 323 -0.29 4.62 -22.86
CA CYS A 323 0.88 5.04 -22.10
C CYS A 323 0.49 5.28 -20.63
N THR A 324 1.12 4.54 -19.72
CA THR A 324 0.80 4.58 -18.28
C THR A 324 1.94 5.20 -17.51
N ASN A 325 1.60 6.10 -16.57
CA ASN A 325 2.59 6.80 -15.78
C ASN A 325 3.40 5.84 -14.90
N ASN A 326 4.65 6.21 -14.71
CA ASN A 326 5.50 5.65 -13.67
C ASN A 326 5.80 6.80 -12.71
N THR A 327 5.02 6.89 -11.64
CA THR A 327 5.05 8.02 -10.70
C THR A 327 6.45 8.19 -10.10
N GLY A 328 7.00 9.41 -10.14
CA GLY A 328 8.34 9.70 -9.61
C GLY A 328 9.52 9.14 -10.43
N GLY A 329 9.27 8.45 -11.55
CA GLY A 329 10.32 7.89 -12.41
C GLY A 329 11.06 6.69 -11.80
N ASN A 330 10.50 6.10 -10.74
CA ASN A 330 11.09 4.96 -10.02
C ASN A 330 10.06 3.89 -9.63
N SER A 331 8.80 4.02 -10.07
CA SER A 331 7.70 3.14 -9.67
C SER A 331 6.87 2.69 -10.86
N GLY A 332 6.60 1.40 -11.02
CA GLY A 332 5.83 0.86 -12.15
C GLY A 332 5.93 -0.65 -12.35
N ALA A 333 5.35 -1.13 -13.45
CA ALA A 333 5.39 -2.55 -13.81
C ALA A 333 6.81 -3.01 -14.17
N CYS A 334 7.10 -4.28 -13.89
CA CYS A 334 8.36 -4.92 -14.24
C CYS A 334 8.17 -6.41 -14.60
N TYR A 335 9.28 -7.15 -14.71
CA TYR A 335 9.34 -8.53 -15.18
C TYR A 335 8.37 -9.44 -14.43
N GLY A 336 7.32 -9.91 -15.13
CA GLY A 336 6.27 -10.78 -14.58
C GLY A 336 4.93 -10.09 -14.32
N ASP A 337 4.89 -8.76 -14.39
CA ASP A 337 3.63 -8.00 -14.48
C ASP A 337 3.04 -8.05 -15.89
N SER A 338 3.79 -8.55 -16.88
CA SER A 338 3.36 -8.76 -18.26
C SER A 338 2.01 -9.46 -18.33
N GLY A 339 1.10 -8.90 -19.12
CA GLY A 339 -0.29 -9.32 -19.25
C GLY A 339 -1.21 -8.91 -18.10
N GLY A 340 -0.64 -8.33 -17.04
CA GLY A 340 -1.36 -7.94 -15.83
C GLY A 340 -2.31 -6.76 -16.04
N PRO A 341 -3.33 -6.65 -15.18
CA PRO A 341 -4.37 -5.65 -15.30
C PRO A 341 -3.90 -4.23 -15.00
N GLN A 342 -4.27 -3.30 -15.88
CA GLN A 342 -4.49 -1.90 -15.55
C GLN A 342 -6.00 -1.66 -15.44
N VAL A 343 -6.44 -1.18 -14.27
CA VAL A 343 -7.86 -0.96 -13.98
C VAL A 343 -8.16 0.50 -13.61
N ARG A 344 -9.40 0.93 -13.84
CA ARG A 344 -9.94 2.20 -13.34
C ARG A 344 -11.27 1.98 -12.63
N ARG A 345 -11.67 2.89 -11.73
CA ARG A 345 -13.00 2.84 -11.11
C ARG A 345 -14.06 3.50 -12.00
N ILE A 346 -15.13 2.79 -12.30
CA ILE A 346 -16.36 3.32 -12.93
C ILE A 346 -17.52 2.87 -12.07
N GLY A 347 -18.33 3.81 -11.55
CA GLY A 347 -19.44 3.47 -10.66
C GLY A 347 -19.01 2.68 -9.41
N GLY A 348 -17.80 2.93 -8.90
CA GLY A 348 -17.25 2.19 -7.76
C GLY A 348 -16.65 0.81 -8.10
N VAL A 349 -16.78 0.32 -9.34
CA VAL A 349 -16.29 -1.00 -9.77
C VAL A 349 -14.98 -0.89 -10.54
N TRP A 350 -14.05 -1.81 -10.28
CA TRP A 350 -12.82 -1.93 -11.06
C TRP A 350 -13.11 -2.45 -12.47
N ASN A 351 -12.76 -1.65 -13.47
CA ASN A 351 -12.92 -1.95 -14.89
C ASN A 351 -11.55 -2.09 -15.54
N LEU A 352 -11.34 -3.17 -16.29
CA LEU A 352 -10.10 -3.50 -16.96
C LEU A 352 -9.94 -2.69 -18.24
N ILE A 353 -8.95 -1.81 -18.27
CA ILE A 353 -8.66 -0.95 -19.43
C ILE A 353 -7.41 -1.38 -20.20
N GLY A 354 -6.44 -2.01 -19.52
CA GLY A 354 -5.15 -2.31 -20.13
C GLY A 354 -4.58 -3.65 -19.70
N ALA A 355 -3.75 -4.24 -20.57
CA ALA A 355 -2.90 -5.39 -20.26
C ALA A 355 -1.42 -5.00 -20.40
N THR A 356 -0.61 -5.19 -19.35
CA THR A 356 0.81 -4.79 -19.34
C THR A 356 1.59 -5.41 -20.50
N SER A 357 2.34 -4.63 -21.28
CA SER A 357 3.16 -5.14 -22.38
C SER A 357 4.66 -4.92 -22.15
N ARG A 358 5.13 -3.66 -22.16
CA ARG A 358 6.56 -3.33 -22.20
C ARG A 358 6.89 -1.98 -21.58
N SER A 359 8.18 -1.68 -21.39
CA SER A 359 8.62 -0.33 -21.04
C SER A 359 8.40 0.63 -22.20
N GLY A 360 8.05 1.88 -21.90
CA GLY A 360 7.83 2.94 -22.87
C GLY A 360 9.03 3.86 -23.07
N ASN A 361 10.19 3.56 -22.48
CA ASN A 361 11.40 4.37 -22.59
C ASN A 361 12.61 3.61 -23.14
N ASN A 362 12.41 2.38 -23.63
CA ASN A 362 13.46 1.47 -24.12
C ASN A 362 14.59 1.20 -23.12
N ASN A 363 14.37 1.44 -21.82
CA ASN A 363 15.34 1.14 -20.79
C ASN A 363 15.22 -0.34 -20.38
N ALA A 364 16.37 -0.99 -20.22
CA ALA A 364 16.44 -2.36 -19.70
C ALA A 364 16.06 -2.43 -18.22
N THR A 365 16.25 -1.34 -17.47
CA THR A 365 15.82 -1.19 -16.08
C THR A 365 14.35 -0.76 -16.05
N CYS A 366 13.49 -1.60 -15.47
CA CYS A 366 12.07 -1.30 -15.29
C CYS A 366 11.85 -0.04 -14.44
N ALA A 367 10.62 0.47 -14.43
CA ALA A 367 10.17 1.55 -13.56
C ALA A 367 10.86 2.92 -13.78
N THR A 368 11.81 3.04 -14.71
CA THR A 368 12.58 4.27 -15.02
C THR A 368 11.84 5.28 -15.91
N GLY A 369 10.66 4.92 -16.38
CA GLY A 369 9.83 5.75 -17.25
C GLY A 369 8.50 5.05 -17.55
N PRO A 370 7.54 5.74 -18.20
CA PRO A 370 6.21 5.21 -18.49
C PRO A 370 6.22 3.82 -19.12
N SER A 371 5.15 3.06 -18.91
CA SER A 371 4.98 1.71 -19.44
C SER A 371 3.83 1.65 -20.46
N ILE A 372 3.97 0.80 -21.48
CA ILE A 372 2.98 0.60 -22.54
C ILE A 372 2.11 -0.61 -22.20
N TYR A 373 0.80 -0.43 -22.32
CA TYR A 373 -0.24 -1.44 -22.10
C TYR A 373 -1.05 -1.61 -23.39
N GLY A 374 -1.53 -2.82 -23.68
CA GLY A 374 -2.53 -3.01 -24.75
C GLY A 374 -3.88 -2.44 -24.32
N ASP A 375 -4.46 -1.54 -25.10
CA ASP A 375 -5.75 -0.89 -24.82
C ASP A 375 -6.88 -1.89 -25.09
N LEU A 376 -7.46 -2.48 -24.04
CA LEU A 376 -8.50 -3.49 -24.19
C LEU A 376 -9.84 -2.95 -24.68
N PRO A 377 -10.29 -1.74 -24.26
CA PRO A 377 -11.45 -1.08 -24.88
C PRO A 377 -11.32 -0.91 -26.39
N SER A 378 -10.15 -0.56 -26.92
CA SER A 378 -9.92 -0.37 -28.37
C SER A 378 -10.09 -1.66 -29.17
N ILE A 379 -9.76 -2.82 -28.58
CA ILE A 379 -9.90 -4.14 -29.20
C ILE A 379 -11.11 -4.92 -28.68
N ARG A 380 -12.04 -4.25 -27.97
CA ARG A 380 -13.20 -4.88 -27.33
C ARG A 380 -14.01 -5.72 -28.31
N SER A 381 -14.19 -5.25 -29.55
CA SER A 381 -14.90 -5.98 -30.61
C SER A 381 -14.24 -7.33 -30.92
N TRP A 382 -12.90 -7.33 -31.08
CA TRP A 382 -12.14 -8.56 -31.29
C TRP A 382 -12.28 -9.51 -30.09
N ILE A 383 -12.14 -9.00 -28.86
CA ILE A 383 -12.30 -9.81 -27.64
C ILE A 383 -13.69 -10.45 -27.63
N ASN A 384 -14.73 -9.65 -27.88
CA ASN A 384 -16.12 -10.09 -27.87
C ASN A 384 -16.38 -11.24 -28.85
N THR A 385 -15.80 -11.15 -30.06
CA THR A 385 -15.86 -12.22 -31.07
C THR A 385 -15.17 -13.49 -30.58
N GLN A 386 -13.96 -13.39 -30.00
CA GLN A 386 -13.20 -14.56 -29.57
C GLN A 386 -13.84 -15.31 -28.39
N VAL A 387 -14.45 -14.57 -27.46
CA VAL A 387 -15.03 -15.13 -26.23
C VAL A 387 -16.52 -15.46 -26.36
N GLY A 388 -17.16 -15.12 -27.48
CA GLY A 388 -18.59 -15.32 -27.71
C GLY A 388 -19.46 -14.47 -26.79
N GLY A 389 -19.17 -13.17 -26.71
CA GLY A 389 -19.87 -12.23 -25.83
C GLY A 389 -19.16 -12.02 -24.49
N LEU A 390 -18.74 -10.78 -24.22
CA LEU A 390 -18.34 -10.33 -22.89
C LEU A 390 -19.55 -10.26 -21.95
N PRO A 391 -19.36 -10.43 -20.63
CA PRO A 391 -20.42 -10.17 -19.66
C PRO A 391 -20.98 -8.75 -19.83
N ALA A 392 -22.30 -8.62 -19.68
CA ALA A 392 -23.02 -7.35 -19.77
C ALA A 392 -22.61 -6.37 -18.66
#